data_AF-A0A916D2C6-F1
#
_entry.id   AF-A0A916D2C6-F1
#
_cell.length_a   1.000
_cell.length_b   1.000
_cell.length_c   1.000
_cell.angle_alpha   90.00
_cell.angle_beta   90.00
_cell.angle_gamma   90.00
#
_symmetry.space_group_name_H-M   'P 1'
#
loop_
_entity.id
_entity.type
_entity.pdbx_description
1 polymer ?
#
loop_
_entity_poly.entity_id
_entity_poly.type
_entity_poly.pdbx_seq_one_letter_code
_entity_poly.pdbx_strand_id
1 'polypeptide(L)'
;GGFARLDRIERSNPHEDRQMISSATLDDLARRIGRAIEASPAKDIEKNVKALLQGGLAKLDVVPRAEFDVQAKVLARTREKLDALERKVAELEARQSGG
;
A
#
# COMPACT_ATOMS: atom_id res chain seq x y z
N GLY A 1 -13.06 7.23 28.11
CA GLY A 1 -12.49 8.41 27.42
C GLY A 1 -12.04 8.00 26.03
N GLY A 2 -12.58 8.64 24.98
CA GLY A 2 -12.40 8.24 23.58
C GLY A 2 -10.96 8.28 23.06
N PHE A 3 -10.05 9.00 23.74
CA PHE A 3 -8.64 9.10 23.37
C PHE A 3 -7.86 7.77 23.43
N ALA A 4 -8.28 6.80 24.25
CA ALA A 4 -7.59 5.52 24.38
C ALA A 4 -7.95 4.49 23.28
N ARG A 5 -8.97 4.75 22.45
CA ARG A 5 -9.40 3.82 21.39
C ARG A 5 -8.75 4.09 20.03
N LEU A 6 -8.41 5.35 19.71
CA LEU A 6 -7.69 5.70 18.47
C LEU A 6 -6.31 5.03 18.39
N ASP A 7 -5.64 4.91 19.52
CA ASP A 7 -4.35 4.21 19.71
C ASP A 7 -4.40 2.71 19.32
N ARG A 8 -5.60 2.11 19.30
CA ARG A 8 -5.82 0.71 18.89
C ARG A 8 -5.96 0.55 17.38
N ILE A 9 -6.45 1.59 16.69
CA ILE A 9 -6.64 1.57 15.23
C ILE A 9 -5.28 1.75 14.54
N GLU A 10 -4.39 2.59 15.07
CA GLU A 10 -3.02 2.72 14.54
C GLU A 10 -2.21 1.42 14.64
N ARG A 11 -2.38 0.66 15.73
CA ARG A 11 -1.75 -0.67 15.90
C ARG A 11 -2.35 -1.78 15.04
N SER A 12 -3.45 -1.51 14.35
CA SER A 12 -4.16 -2.46 13.50
C SER A 12 -4.03 -2.05 12.04
N ASN A 13 -2.87 -1.57 11.61
CA ASN A 13 -2.59 -1.35 10.20
C ASN A 13 -2.08 -2.66 9.59
N PRO A 14 -2.92 -3.48 8.91
CA PRO A 14 -2.53 -4.79 8.38
C PRO A 14 -1.52 -4.70 7.22
N HIS A 15 -1.03 -3.50 6.92
CA HIS A 15 -0.05 -3.23 5.87
C HIS A 15 1.37 -3.02 6.38
N GLU A 16 1.64 -3.01 7.69
CA GLU A 16 3.03 -2.94 8.20
C GLU A 16 3.88 -4.16 7.79
N ASP A 17 3.25 -5.33 7.63
CA ASP A 17 3.91 -6.57 7.18
C ASP A 17 3.96 -6.74 5.65
N ARG A 18 3.44 -5.79 4.86
CA ARG A 18 3.69 -5.79 3.42
C ARG A 18 5.14 -5.39 3.22
N GLN A 19 5.97 -6.40 2.97
CA GLN A 19 7.36 -6.28 2.59
C GLN A 19 7.51 -5.14 1.57
N MET A 20 7.94 -3.97 2.05
CA MET A 20 8.24 -2.85 1.18
C MET A 20 9.33 -3.30 0.21
N ILE A 21 9.29 -2.78 -1.02
CA ILE A 21 10.31 -3.07 -2.04
C ILE A 21 11.68 -2.98 -1.38
N SER A 22 12.38 -4.11 -1.28
CA SER A 22 13.66 -4.16 -0.59
C SER A 22 14.76 -3.66 -1.53
N SER A 23 15.79 -3.02 -0.96
CA SER A 23 16.98 -2.64 -1.71
C SER A 23 17.59 -3.84 -2.45
N ALA A 24 17.61 -5.01 -1.81
CA ALA A 24 18.10 -6.25 -2.41
C ALA A 24 17.34 -6.66 -3.68
N THR A 25 16.02 -6.46 -3.73
CA THR A 25 15.22 -6.77 -4.94
C THR A 25 15.43 -5.78 -6.08
N LEU A 26 15.64 -4.49 -5.75
CA LEU A 26 16.01 -3.46 -6.73
C LEU A 26 17.41 -3.70 -7.29
N ASP A 27 18.35 -4.09 -6.43
CA ASP A 27 19.72 -4.41 -6.81
C ASP A 27 19.79 -5.61 -7.76
N ASP A 28 18.98 -6.66 -7.52
CA ASP A 28 18.90 -7.80 -8.45
C ASP A 28 18.34 -7.38 -9.81
N LEU A 29 17.27 -6.57 -9.84
CA LEU A 29 16.70 -6.05 -11.09
C LEU A 29 17.72 -5.22 -11.87
N ALA A 30 18.44 -4.31 -11.19
CA ALA A 30 19.49 -3.49 -11.80
C ALA A 30 20.60 -4.35 -12.41
N ARG A 31 21.06 -5.39 -11.68
CA ARG A 31 22.07 -6.34 -12.18
C ARG A 31 21.58 -7.13 -13.39
N ARG A 32 20.30 -7.54 -13.40
CA ARG A 32 19.68 -8.27 -14.54
C ARG A 32 19.57 -7.39 -15.78
N ILE A 33 19.25 -6.11 -15.62
CA ILE A 33 19.23 -5.12 -16.70
C ILE A 33 20.64 -4.90 -17.24
N GLY A 34 21.65 -4.70 -16.38
CA GLY A 34 23.05 -4.53 -16.80
C GLY A 34 23.54 -5.69 -17.67
N ARG A 35 23.31 -6.94 -17.23
CA ARG A 35 23.66 -8.13 -18.04
C ARG A 35 22.92 -8.20 -19.37
N ALA A 36 21.65 -7.80 -19.40
CA ALA A 36 20.87 -7.81 -20.62
C ALA A 36 21.34 -6.76 -21.63
N ILE A 37 21.82 -5.61 -21.16
CA ILE A 37 22.42 -4.56 -22.01
C ILE A 37 23.73 -5.09 -22.61
N GLU A 38 24.62 -5.68 -21.80
CA GLU A 38 25.89 -6.24 -22.26
C GLU A 38 25.71 -7.38 -23.28
N ALA A 39 24.67 -8.20 -23.11
CA ALA A 39 24.40 -9.35 -23.97
C ALA A 39 23.52 -9.02 -25.19
N SER A 40 22.95 -7.81 -25.30
CA SER A 40 22.03 -7.46 -26.38
C SER A 40 22.71 -6.71 -27.52
N PRO A 41 22.40 -7.03 -28.79
CA PRO A 41 22.75 -6.16 -29.91
C PRO A 41 22.20 -4.76 -29.70
N ALA A 42 22.95 -3.73 -30.10
CA ALA A 42 22.60 -2.31 -29.86
C ALA A 42 21.17 -1.94 -30.32
N LYS A 43 20.66 -2.60 -31.37
CA LYS A 43 19.31 -2.39 -31.91
C LYS A 43 18.17 -2.93 -31.03
N ASP A 44 18.45 -3.90 -30.17
CA ASP A 44 17.45 -4.60 -29.36
C ASP A 44 17.51 -4.24 -27.87
N ILE A 45 18.50 -3.44 -27.45
CA ILE A 45 18.70 -3.05 -26.05
C ILE A 45 17.42 -2.44 -25.46
N GLU A 46 16.83 -1.45 -26.13
CA GLU A 46 15.63 -0.76 -25.61
C GLU A 46 14.48 -1.75 -25.36
N LYS A 47 14.24 -2.65 -26.31
CA LYS A 47 13.18 -3.66 -26.22
C LYS A 47 13.42 -4.63 -25.06
N ASN A 48 14.65 -5.13 -24.93
CA ASN A 48 15.01 -6.10 -23.90
C ASN A 48 15.00 -5.48 -22.50
N VAL A 49 15.49 -4.26 -22.35
CA VAL A 49 15.45 -3.50 -21.08
C VAL A 49 14.00 -3.21 -20.69
N LYS A 50 13.15 -2.76 -21.63
CA LYS A 50 11.74 -2.50 -21.36
C LYS A 50 10.99 -3.74 -20.89
N ALA A 51 11.21 -4.89 -21.53
CA ALA A 51 10.61 -6.16 -21.13
C ALA A 51 11.04 -6.59 -19.72
N LEU A 52 12.32 -6.41 -19.38
CA LEU A 52 12.84 -6.72 -18.04
C LEU A 52 12.32 -5.77 -16.97
N LEU A 53 12.18 -4.47 -17.25
CA LEU A 53 11.57 -3.51 -16.33
C LEU A 53 10.10 -3.84 -16.08
N GLN A 54 9.33 -4.14 -17.13
CA GLN A 54 7.93 -4.52 -17.00
C GLN A 54 7.77 -5.81 -16.18
N GLY A 55 8.58 -6.83 -16.44
CA GLY A 55 8.56 -8.08 -15.68
C GLY A 55 9.11 -7.95 -14.26
N GLY A 56 10.06 -7.04 -14.04
CA GLY A 56 10.63 -6.74 -12.73
C GLY A 56 9.62 -6.02 -11.83
N LEU A 57 9.02 -4.94 -12.34
CA LEU A 57 8.01 -4.17 -11.61
C LEU A 57 6.77 -5.03 -11.27
N ALA A 58 6.33 -5.90 -12.17
CA ALA A 58 5.22 -6.82 -11.90
C ALA A 58 5.49 -7.79 -10.73
N LYS A 59 6.77 -8.11 -10.46
CA LYS A 59 7.16 -8.98 -9.33
C LYS A 59 7.32 -8.23 -8.00
N LEU A 60 7.37 -6.90 -8.03
CA LEU A 60 7.58 -6.05 -6.86
C LEU A 60 6.28 -5.65 -6.15
N ASP A 61 5.14 -6.29 -6.47
CA ASP A 61 3.78 -5.95 -5.99
C ASP A 61 3.52 -4.43 -6.00
N VAL A 62 4.02 -3.74 -7.04
CA VAL A 62 3.86 -2.28 -7.14
C VAL A 62 2.40 -1.95 -7.38
N VAL A 63 1.78 -1.25 -6.43
CA VAL A 63 0.43 -0.71 -6.63
C VAL A 63 0.56 0.53 -7.53
N PRO A 64 -0.12 0.57 -8.68
CA PRO A 64 -0.17 1.78 -9.50
C PRO A 64 -0.64 2.97 -8.68
N ARG A 65 -0.06 4.16 -8.92
CA ARG A 65 -0.40 5.35 -8.12
C ARG A 65 -1.91 5.64 -8.11
N ALA A 66 -2.58 5.42 -9.24
CA ALA A 66 -4.03 5.60 -9.34
C ALA A 66 -4.82 4.66 -8.40
N GLU A 67 -4.38 3.41 -8.23
CA GLU A 67 -5.02 2.45 -7.33
C GLU A 67 -4.76 2.80 -5.86
N PHE A 68 -3.57 3.32 -5.55
CA PHE A 68 -3.27 3.86 -4.22
C PHE A 68 -4.19 5.03 -3.88
N ASP A 69 -4.37 5.98 -4.79
CA ASP A 69 -5.22 7.14 -4.57
C ASP A 69 -6.71 6.74 -4.37
N VAL A 70 -7.17 5.68 -5.04
CA VAL A 70 -8.51 5.09 -4.79
C VAL A 70 -8.59 4.48 -3.40
N GLN A 71 -7.60 3.69 -2.98
CA GLN A 71 -7.58 3.09 -1.64
C GLN A 71 -7.53 4.16 -0.53
N ALA A 72 -6.79 5.25 -0.73
CA ALA A 72 -6.76 6.38 0.18
C ALA A 72 -8.16 7.02 0.34
N LYS A 73 -8.91 7.18 -0.76
CA LYS A 73 -10.30 7.68 -0.70
C LYS A 73 -11.24 6.72 0.02
N VAL A 74 -11.10 5.42 -0.22
CA VAL A 74 -11.90 4.39 0.49
C VAL A 74 -11.61 4.42 1.99
N LEU A 75 -10.34 4.56 2.38
CA LEU A 75 -9.93 4.67 3.78
C LEU A 75 -10.49 5.94 4.44
N ALA A 76 -10.42 7.09 3.76
CA ALA A 76 -11.00 8.34 4.26
C ALA A 76 -12.51 8.19 4.54
N ARG A 77 -13.26 7.64 3.56
CA ARG A 77 -14.71 7.38 3.72
C ARG A 77 -15.00 6.38 4.85
N THR A 78 -14.10 5.43 5.08
CA THR A 78 -14.26 4.44 6.15
C THR A 78 -14.07 5.08 7.52
N ARG A 79 -13.09 5.98 7.67
CA ARG A 79 -12.90 6.78 8.90
C ARG A 79 -14.12 7.66 9.20
N GLU A 80 -14.65 8.35 8.19
CA GLU A 80 -15.88 9.15 8.36
C GLU A 80 -17.07 8.32 8.84
N LYS A 81 -17.26 7.13 8.26
CA LYS A 81 -18.33 6.20 8.68
C LYS A 81 -18.10 5.66 10.09
N LEU A 82 -16.85 5.37 10.43
CA LEU A 82 -16.49 4.88 11.76
C LEU A 82 -16.81 5.94 12.82
N ASP A 83 -16.40 7.19 12.62
CA ASP A 83 -16.70 8.30 13.53
C ASP A 83 -18.21 8.49 13.73
N ALA A 84 -18.99 8.38 12.65
CA ALA A 84 -20.43 8.48 12.71
C ALA A 84 -21.08 7.33 13.51
N LEU A 85 -20.55 6.11 13.39
CA LEU A 85 -21.01 4.96 14.16
C LEU A 85 -20.62 5.09 15.64
N GLU A 86 -19.39 5.53 15.93
CA GLU A 86 -18.94 5.75 17.31
C GLU A 86 -19.82 6.78 18.04
N ARG A 87 -20.22 7.86 17.36
CA ARG A 87 -21.18 8.85 17.90
C ARG A 87 -22.53 8.22 18.22
N LYS A 88 -23.10 7.45 17.28
CA LYS A 88 -24.39 6.76 17.48
C LYS A 88 -24.33 5.78 18.66
N VAL A 89 -23.24 5.03 18.78
CA VAL A 89 -23.05 4.11 19.91
C VAL A 89 -22.98 4.89 21.22
N ALA A 90 -22.21 5.97 21.28
CA ALA A 90 -22.12 6.79 22.49
C ALA A 90 -23.48 7.39 22.91
N GLU A 91 -24.30 7.85 21.95
CA GLU A 91 -25.66 8.32 22.21
C GLU A 91 -26.55 7.20 22.77
N LEU A 92 -26.46 5.98 22.24
CA LEU A 92 -27.22 4.84 22.71
C LEU A 92 -26.77 4.39 24.12
N GLU A 93 -25.47 4.35 24.37
CA GLU A 93 -24.88 4.02 25.68
C GLU A 93 -25.28 5.06 26.75
N ALA A 94 -25.32 6.35 26.40
CA ALA A 94 -25.78 7.42 27.31
C ALA A 94 -27.27 7.28 27.64
N ARG A 95 -28.10 6.82 26.69
CA ARG A 95 -29.52 6.57 26.91
C ARG A 95 -29.78 5.31 27.76
N GLN A 96 -28.91 4.31 27.69
CA GLN A 96 -29.04 3.07 28.48
C GLN A 96 -28.50 3.20 29.91
N SER A 97 -27.52 4.08 30.15
CA SER A 97 -26.95 4.32 31.48
C SER A 97 -27.73 5.36 32.32
N GLY A 98 -28.75 6.00 31.74
CA GLY A 98 -29.64 6.95 32.40
C GLY A 98 -31.00 6.39 32.84
N GLY A 99 -31.11 5.09 33.08
CA GLY A 99 -32.31 4.40 33.58
C GLY A 99 -32.06 3.59 34.84
#